data_AF-A0A7Y1Y629-F1
#
_entry.id   AF-A0A7Y1Y629-F1
#
_cell.length_a   1.000
_cell.length_b   1.000
_cell.length_c   1.000
_cell.angle_alpha   90.00
_cell.angle_beta   90.00
_cell.angle_gamma   90.00
#
_symmetry.space_group_name_H-M   'P 1'
#
loop_
_entity.id
_entity.type
_entity.pdbx_description
1 polymer ?
#
loop_
_entity_poly.entity_id
_entity_poly.type
_entity_poly.pdbx_seq_one_letter_code
_entity_poly.pdbx_strand_id
1 'polypeptide(L)'
;MVERCPQCGHHYERGDGFWLGSIMINMAFTFATFLVVFVGGMVVTWPDTPWTGLLILTLLLNLFFPMFFHPFSRTLWVGMEMAARPLEPREVIEAAAFGTGEWSIAGLEQDQPSAG
;
A
#
# COMPACT_ATOMS: atom_id res chain seq x y z
N MET A 1 -0.18 8.39 -8.46
CA MET A 1 0.03 6.94 -8.57
C MET A 1 -0.82 6.49 -9.74
N VAL A 2 -0.34 5.61 -10.62
CA VAL A 2 -1.12 5.16 -11.78
C VAL A 2 -2.22 4.20 -11.29
N GLU A 3 -3.44 4.35 -11.79
CA GLU A 3 -4.62 3.57 -11.36
C GLU A 3 -4.59 2.14 -11.92
N ARG A 4 -4.02 1.97 -13.12
CA ARG A 4 -3.78 0.67 -13.76
C ARG A 4 -2.31 0.43 -14.03
N CYS A 5 -1.91 -0.83 -14.04
CA CYS A 5 -0.57 -1.22 -14.49
C CYS A 5 -0.42 -0.94 -15.99
N PRO A 6 0.58 -0.18 -16.45
CA PRO A 6 0.77 0.11 -17.87
C PRO A 6 1.19 -1.10 -18.70
N GLN A 7 1.71 -2.16 -18.06
CA GLN A 7 2.20 -3.35 -18.76
C GLN A 7 1.12 -4.45 -18.89
N CYS A 8 0.22 -4.57 -17.91
CA CYS A 8 -0.78 -5.64 -17.88
C CYS A 8 -2.23 -5.17 -17.72
N GLY A 9 -2.49 -3.87 -17.59
CA GLY A 9 -3.83 -3.29 -17.47
C GLY A 9 -4.56 -3.56 -16.15
N HIS A 10 -3.89 -4.21 -15.17
CA HIS A 10 -4.49 -4.54 -13.88
C HIS A 10 -4.88 -3.29 -13.10
N HIS A 11 -6.13 -3.22 -12.66
CA HIS A 11 -6.66 -2.14 -11.83
C HIS A 11 -6.31 -2.37 -10.36
N TYR A 12 -5.58 -1.43 -9.76
CA TYR A 12 -5.10 -1.59 -8.39
C TYR A 12 -6.21 -1.48 -7.35
N GLU A 13 -7.29 -0.75 -7.61
CA GLU A 13 -8.40 -0.57 -6.66
C GLU A 13 -9.66 -1.33 -7.12
N ARG A 14 -9.70 -2.65 -6.88
CA ARG A 14 -10.75 -3.56 -7.39
C ARG A 14 -12.16 -3.31 -6.82
N GLY A 15 -12.33 -2.45 -5.82
CA GLY A 15 -13.63 -2.08 -5.29
C GLY A 15 -13.61 -1.14 -4.09
N ASP A 16 -14.80 -0.69 -3.68
CA ASP A 16 -14.98 0.18 -2.52
C ASP A 16 -14.46 -0.51 -1.25
N GLY A 17 -13.59 0.21 -0.52
CA GLY A 17 -12.92 -0.31 0.68
C GLY A 17 -11.58 -0.99 0.44
N PHE A 18 -11.13 -1.14 -0.82
CA PHE A 18 -9.79 -1.65 -1.11
C PHE A 18 -8.69 -0.76 -0.51
N TRP A 19 -8.91 0.56 -0.51
CA TRP A 19 -8.06 1.53 0.16
C TRP A 19 -7.91 1.26 1.67
N LEU A 20 -8.98 0.81 2.34
CA LEU A 20 -8.96 0.52 3.78
C LEU A 20 -7.99 -0.60 4.12
N GLY A 21 -7.92 -1.66 3.29
CA GLY A 21 -6.96 -2.75 3.49
C GLY A 21 -5.51 -2.25 3.42
N SER A 22 -5.21 -1.36 2.47
CA SER A 22 -3.88 -0.75 2.35
C SER A 22 -3.52 0.15 3.56
N ILE A 23 -4.49 0.79 4.20
CA ILE A 23 -4.27 1.52 5.46
C ILE A 23 -4.02 0.56 6.60
N MET A 24 -4.79 -0.53 6.69
CA MET A 24 -4.66 -1.50 7.77
C MET A 24 -3.25 -2.13 7.80
N ILE A 25 -2.69 -2.47 6.62
CA ILE A 25 -1.30 -2.93 6.54
C ILE A 25 -0.32 -1.84 6.99
N ASN A 26 -0.49 -0.60 6.53
CA ASN A 26 0.41 0.50 6.87
C ASN A 26 0.41 0.77 8.37
N MET A 27 -0.78 0.79 8.97
CA MET A 27 -0.99 0.97 10.40
C MET A 27 -0.39 -0.19 11.20
N ALA A 28 -0.58 -1.44 10.78
CA ALA A 28 -0.01 -2.60 11.44
C ALA A 28 1.52 -2.55 11.48
N PHE A 29 2.16 -2.23 10.34
CA PHE A 29 3.62 -2.07 10.27
C PHE A 29 4.13 -0.86 11.08
N THR A 30 3.39 0.24 11.08
CA THR A 30 3.73 1.43 11.88
C THR A 30 3.73 1.08 13.37
N PHE A 31 2.69 0.40 13.86
CA PHE A 31 2.61 -0.03 15.26
C PHE A 31 3.69 -1.06 15.61
N ALA A 32 3.93 -2.05 14.75
CA ALA A 32 4.98 -3.03 14.98
C ALA A 32 6.36 -2.38 15.08
N THR A 33 6.67 -1.46 14.16
CA THR A 33 7.94 -0.73 14.14
C THR A 33 8.08 0.18 15.37
N PHE A 34 7.01 0.89 15.75
CA PHE A 34 6.98 1.68 16.98
C PHE A 34 7.28 0.83 18.22
N LEU A 35 6.60 -0.31 18.37
CA LEU A 35 6.80 -1.20 19.52
C LEU A 35 8.24 -1.72 19.59
N VAL A 36 8.80 -2.16 18.46
CA VAL A 36 10.17 -2.65 18.39
C VAL A 36 11.16 -1.56 18.78
N VAL A 37 11.01 -0.33 18.25
CA VAL A 37 11.92 0.78 18.56
C VAL A 37 11.76 1.28 19.99
N PHE A 38 10.53 1.40 20.48
CA PHE A 38 10.26 1.89 21.82
C PHE A 38 10.75 0.89 22.89
N VAL A 39 10.32 -0.37 22.80
CA VAL A 39 10.70 -1.41 23.76
C VAL A 39 12.19 -1.74 23.62
N GLY A 40 12.69 -1.88 22.39
CA GLY A 40 14.10 -2.14 22.13
C GLY A 40 15.00 -1.01 22.64
N GLY A 41 14.62 0.25 22.41
CA GLY A 41 15.32 1.41 22.94
C GLY A 41 15.37 1.40 24.47
N MET A 42 14.22 1.17 25.12
CA MET A 42 14.15 1.07 26.59
C MET A 42 15.06 -0.03 27.14
N VAL A 43 15.00 -1.24 26.57
CA VAL A 43 15.83 -2.38 27.02
C VAL A 43 17.32 -2.10 26.84
N VAL A 44 17.73 -1.48 25.73
CA VAL A 44 19.13 -1.16 25.44
C VAL A 44 19.67 -0.07 26.37
N THR A 45 18.85 0.92 26.72
CA THR A 45 19.27 2.07 27.54
C THR A 45 18.97 1.89 29.03
N TRP A 46 18.53 0.72 29.47
CA TRP A 46 18.23 0.47 30.88
C TRP A 46 19.52 0.38 31.71
N PRO A 47 19.61 0.98 32.92
CA PRO A 47 18.56 1.67 33.69
C PRO A 47 18.39 3.17 33.40
N ASP A 48 19.38 3.83 32.79
CA ASP A 48 19.37 5.27 32.51
C ASP A 48 18.70 5.61 31.17
N THR A 49 17.42 5.28 31.03
CA THR A 49 16.68 5.45 29.77
C THR A 49 16.46 6.94 29.45
N PRO A 50 16.92 7.46 28.29
CA PRO A 50 16.73 8.84 27.89
C PRO A 50 15.31 9.04 27.32
N TRP A 51 14.31 9.13 28.20
CA TRP A 51 12.89 9.21 27.86
C TRP A 51 12.55 10.27 26.82
N THR A 52 13.13 11.47 26.93
CA THR A 52 12.89 12.56 25.97
C THR A 52 13.39 12.21 24.57
N GLY A 53 14.59 11.61 24.47
CA GLY A 53 15.15 11.19 23.19
C GLY A 53 14.33 10.07 22.55
N LEU A 54 13.90 9.10 23.35
CA LEU A 54 13.07 7.98 22.90
C LEU A 54 11.68 8.45 22.43
N LEU A 55 11.08 9.42 23.13
CA LEU A 55 9.81 10.04 22.72
C LEU A 55 9.96 10.78 21.40
N ILE A 56 10.97 11.64 21.26
CA ILE A 56 11.20 12.38 20.01
C ILE A 56 11.42 11.40 18.84
N LEU A 57 12.27 10.39 19.04
CA LEU A 57 12.55 9.37 18.03
C LEU A 57 11.26 8.66 17.59
N THR A 58 10.47 8.18 18.54
CA THR A 58 9.24 7.42 18.24
C THR A 58 8.14 8.29 17.65
N LEU A 59 8.06 9.57 18.03
CA LEU A 59 7.14 10.54 17.42
C LEU A 59 7.49 10.79 15.95
N LEU A 60 8.77 11.05 15.66
CA LEU A 60 9.24 11.23 14.28
C LEU A 60 9.01 9.96 13.46
N LEU A 61 9.28 8.79 14.05
CA LEU A 61 9.02 7.51 13.40
C LEU A 61 7.55 7.36 13.03
N ASN A 62 6.61 7.59 13.96
CA ASN A 62 5.17 7.48 13.67
C ASN A 62 4.68 8.50 12.64
N LEU A 63 5.35 9.65 12.49
CA LEU A 63 5.00 10.64 11.49
C LEU A 63 5.52 10.26 10.09
N PHE A 64 6.80 9.87 10.01
CA PHE A 64 7.48 9.68 8.72
C PHE A 64 7.33 8.26 8.17
N PHE A 65 7.35 7.24 9.03
CA PHE A 65 7.25 5.85 8.60
C PHE A 65 6.00 5.57 7.74
N PRO A 66 4.77 5.92 8.15
CA PRO A 66 3.59 5.63 7.33
C PRO A 66 3.63 6.36 5.98
N MET A 67 4.19 7.57 5.93
CA MET A 67 4.31 8.38 4.70
C MET A 67 5.22 7.70 3.67
N PHE A 68 6.39 7.18 4.10
CA PHE A 68 7.31 6.47 3.21
C PHE A 68 6.89 5.03 2.94
N PHE A 69 6.19 4.39 3.87
CA PHE A 69 5.76 2.99 3.76
C PHE A 69 4.44 2.83 3.01
N HIS A 70 3.66 3.90 2.80
CA HIS A 70 2.39 3.87 2.07
C HIS A 70 2.43 3.15 0.70
N PRO A 71 3.39 3.42 -0.21
CA PRO A 71 3.46 2.70 -1.48
C PRO A 71 3.67 1.19 -1.30
N PHE A 72 4.54 0.78 -0.38
CA PHE A 72 4.79 -0.63 -0.08
C PHE A 72 3.55 -1.32 0.50
N SER A 73 2.82 -0.61 1.37
CA SER A 73 1.58 -1.10 1.96
C SER A 73 0.52 -1.40 0.89
N ARG A 74 0.40 -0.54 -0.13
CA ARG A 74 -0.49 -0.76 -1.27
C ARG A 74 -0.09 -2.01 -2.06
N THR A 75 1.20 -2.17 -2.36
CA THR A 75 1.72 -3.35 -3.08
C THR A 75 1.50 -4.64 -2.30
N LEU A 76 1.75 -4.63 -0.99
CA LEU A 76 1.52 -5.79 -0.11
C LEU A 76 0.04 -6.17 -0.08
N TRP A 77 -0.85 -5.19 0.07
CA TRP A 77 -2.29 -5.42 0.08
C TRP A 77 -2.77 -6.03 -1.24
N VAL A 78 -2.37 -5.44 -2.37
CA VAL A 78 -2.69 -5.94 -3.71
C VAL A 78 -2.18 -7.36 -3.92
N GLY A 79 -0.95 -7.66 -3.51
CA GLY A 79 -0.38 -9.01 -3.61
C GLY A 79 -1.12 -10.04 -2.75
N MET A 80 -1.45 -9.68 -1.50
CA MET A 80 -2.23 -10.53 -0.60
C MET A 80 -3.64 -10.80 -1.15
N GLU A 81 -4.28 -9.78 -1.70
CA GLU A 81 -5.64 -9.89 -2.22
C GLU A 81 -5.68 -10.73 -3.50
N MET A 82 -4.70 -10.59 -4.41
CA MET A 82 -4.55 -11.50 -5.55
C MET A 82 -4.28 -12.96 -5.13
N ALA A 83 -3.52 -13.17 -4.06
CA ALA A 83 -3.25 -14.51 -3.55
C ALA A 83 -4.50 -15.15 -2.91
N ALA A 84 -5.32 -14.35 -2.21
CA ALA A 84 -6.52 -14.82 -1.55
C ALA A 84 -7.72 -14.94 -2.51
N ARG A 85 -7.86 -13.99 -3.43
CA ARG A 85 -8.92 -13.89 -4.43
C ARG A 85 -8.29 -13.57 -5.80
N PRO A 86 -8.01 -14.62 -6.60
CA PRO A 86 -7.53 -14.46 -7.96
C PRO A 86 -8.44 -13.55 -8.79
N LEU A 87 -7.91 -13.04 -9.90
CA LEU A 87 -8.65 -12.21 -10.82
C LEU A 87 -9.91 -12.92 -11.34
N GLU A 88 -11.05 -12.26 -11.21
CA GLU A 88 -12.28 -12.73 -11.82
C GLU A 88 -12.18 -12.62 -13.35
N PRO A 89 -12.86 -13.49 -14.11
CA PRO A 89 -12.78 -13.47 -15.58
C PRO A 89 -13.08 -12.10 -16.18
N ARG A 90 -14.02 -11.36 -15.57
CA ARG A 90 -14.37 -10.00 -15.98
C ARG A 90 -13.17 -9.05 -15.87
N GLU A 91 -12.46 -9.08 -14.75
CA GLU A 91 -11.30 -8.21 -14.50
C GLU A 91 -10.12 -8.55 -15.42
N VAL A 92 -9.98 -9.83 -15.81
CA VAL A 92 -9.00 -10.26 -16.80
C VAL A 92 -9.33 -9.69 -18.18
N ILE A 93 -10.60 -9.72 -18.59
CA ILE A 93 -11.05 -9.16 -19.87
C ILE A 93 -10.85 -7.64 -19.89
N GLU A 94 -11.19 -6.95 -18.81
CA GLU A 94 -10.98 -5.50 -18.67
C GLU A 94 -9.49 -5.14 -18.73
N ALA A 95 -8.64 -5.91 -18.05
CA ALA A 95 -7.19 -5.72 -18.10
C ALA A 95 -6.61 -5.97 -19.52
N ALA A 96 -7.12 -6.98 -20.23
CA ALA A 96 -6.74 -7.26 -21.62
C ALA A 96 -7.17 -6.13 -22.57
N ALA A 97 -8.41 -5.63 -22.46
CA ALA A 97 -8.91 -4.52 -23.28
C ALA A 97 -8.11 -3.23 -23.07
N PHE A 98 -7.65 -2.96 -21.85
CA PHE A 98 -6.73 -1.86 -21.58
C PHE A 98 -5.39 -2.07 -22.29
N GLY A 99 -4.81 -3.28 -22.20
CA GLY A 99 -3.53 -3.61 -22.83
C GLY A 99 -3.54 -3.58 -24.37
N THR A 100 -4.68 -3.87 -25.01
CA THR A 100 -4.83 -3.88 -26.48
C THR A 100 -5.23 -2.53 -27.08
N GLY A 101 -5.59 -1.54 -26.25
CA GLY A 101 -6.08 -0.24 -26.74
C GLY A 101 -7.59 -0.20 -26.99
N GLU A 102 -8.33 -1.27 -26.68
CA GLU A 102 -9.78 -1.40 -26.90
C GLU A 102 -10.63 -0.83 -25.76
N TRP A 103 -10.00 -0.22 -24.75
CA TRP A 103 -10.64 0.40 -23.58
C TRP A 103 -11.71 1.44 -23.94
N SER A 104 -11.57 2.14 -25.08
CA SER A 104 -12.62 3.04 -25.61
C SER A 104 -13.91 2.29 -25.98
N ILE A 105 -13.78 1.14 -26.64
CA ILE A 105 -14.91 0.31 -27.07
C ILE A 105 -15.54 -0.40 -25.87
N ALA A 106 -14.73 -0.74 -24.87
CA ALA A 106 -15.18 -1.36 -23.62
C ALA A 106 -15.85 -0.38 -22.64
N GLY A 107 -15.93 0.92 -22.96
CA GLY A 107 -16.51 1.94 -22.09
C GLY A 107 -15.64 2.33 -20.89
N LEU A 108 -14.34 2.04 -20.95
CA LEU A 108 -13.33 2.36 -19.93
C LEU A 108 -12.61 3.69 -20.23
N GLU A 109 -13.31 4.64 -20.85
CA GLU A 109 -12.75 5.92 -21.33
C GLU A 109 -12.11 6.77 -20.20
N GLN A 110 -12.63 6.60 -18.97
CA GLN A 110 -12.13 7.28 -17.76
C GLN A 110 -10.75 6.74 -17.35
N ASP A 111 -10.45 5.50 -17.71
CA ASP A 111 -9.21 4.79 -17.37
C ASP A 111 -8.19 4.92 -18.51
N GLN A 112 -8.12 6.05 -19.20
CA GLN A 112 -7.16 6.24 -20.28
C GLN A 112 -5.72 6.04 -19.80
N PRO A 113 -4.86 5.25 -20.50
CA PRO A 113 -3.44 5.20 -20.21
C PRO A 113 -2.88 6.63 -20.30
N SER A 114 -2.33 7.12 -19.18
CA SER A 114 -1.62 8.40 -19.19
C SER A 114 -0.49 8.31 -20.20
N ALA A 115 -0.42 9.22 -21.16
CA ALA A 115 0.68 9.31 -22.12
C ALA A 115 2.00 9.45 -21.31
N GLY A 116 2.75 8.35 -21.23
CA GLY A 116 4.04 8.30 -20.55
C GLY A 116 5.06 9.21 -21.20
#